data_AF-A0A2N6G799-F1
#
_entry.id   AF-A0A2N6G799-F1
#
_cell.length_a   1.000
_cell.length_b   1.000
_cell.length_c   1.000
_cell.angle_alpha   90.00
_cell.angle_beta   90.00
_cell.angle_gamma   90.00
#
_symmetry.space_group_name_H-M   'P 1'
#
loop_
_entity.id
_entity.type
_entity.pdbx_description
1 polymer ?
#
loop_
_entity_poly.entity_id
_entity_poly.type
_entity_poly.pdbx_seq_one_letter_code
_entity_poly.pdbx_strand_id
1 'polypeptide(L)' 'MEERIICQKCIHYYVTWQNGRSHGCKAYGFKSPTIPSVVVKSSSKMDCKLYYKKPNTK' A
#
# COMPACT_ATOMS: atom_id res chain seq x y z
N MET A 1 -0.85 -18.58 -9.56
CA MET A 1 0.14 -17.48 -9.65
C MET A 1 -0.17 -16.50 -8.56
N GLU A 2 0.69 -16.41 -7.53
CA GLU A 2 0.49 -15.44 -6.45
C GLU A 2 0.96 -14.07 -6.97
N GLU A 3 0.01 -13.20 -7.31
CA GLU A 3 0.33 -11.88 -7.83
C GLU A 3 1.01 -11.07 -6.72
N ARG A 4 2.29 -10.72 -6.90
CA ARG A 4 3.03 -9.92 -5.91
C ARG A 4 2.30 -8.59 -5.66
N ILE A 5 2.00 -8.31 -4.40
CA ILE A 5 1.37 -7.06 -3.97
C ILE A 5 2.39 -5.93 -4.07
N ILE A 6 2.23 -5.07 -5.06
CA ILE A 6 3.09 -3.88 -5.27
C ILE A 6 2.27 -2.64 -4.93
N CYS A 7 2.45 -2.07 -3.74
CA CYS A 7 1.71 -0.88 -3.32
C CYS A 7 1.82 0.28 -4.30
N GLN A 8 2.95 0.49 -4.97
CA GLN A 8 3.11 1.56 -5.97
C GLN A 8 2.11 1.45 -7.14
N LYS A 9 1.71 0.22 -7.48
CA LYS A 9 0.71 -0.07 -8.51
C LYS A 9 -0.72 -0.11 -7.95
N CYS A 10 -0.92 0.14 -6.66
CA CYS A 10 -2.23 0.14 -6.02
C CYS A 10 -2.94 1.50 -6.21
N ILE A 11 -4.25 1.51 -6.47
CA ILE A 11 -5.06 2.74 -6.55
C ILE A 11 -5.13 3.48 -5.21
N HIS A 12 -5.04 2.75 -4.10
CA HIS A 12 -5.18 3.31 -2.75
C HIS A 12 -3.86 3.88 -2.20
N TYR A 13 -2.75 3.57 -2.85
CA TYR A 13 -1.43 4.05 -2.44
C TYR A 13 -1.24 5.50 -2.87
N TYR A 14 -0.73 6.31 -1.96
CA TYR A 14 -0.34 7.69 -2.21
C TYR A 14 0.96 8.01 -1.48
N VAL A 15 1.75 8.92 -2.07
CA VAL A 15 2.95 9.44 -1.43
C VAL A 15 2.55 10.61 -0.54
N THR A 16 3.13 10.66 0.65
CA THR A 16 2.92 11.72 1.63
C THR A 16 4.20 12.53 1.79
N TRP A 17 4.07 13.84 1.96
CA TRP A 17 5.20 14.76 2.13
C TRP A 17 5.59 14.97 3.61
N GLN A 18 5.33 13.97 4.45
CA GLN A 18 5.55 14.07 5.89
C GLN A 18 6.90 13.44 6.25
N ASN A 19 7.77 14.17 6.96
CA ASN A 19 9.05 13.62 7.42
C ASN A 19 8.81 12.36 8.28
N GLY A 20 9.41 11.24 7.86
CA GLY A 20 9.25 9.94 8.54
C GLY A 20 7.94 9.20 8.22
N ARG A 21 7.07 9.73 7.36
CA ARG A 21 5.88 9.03 6.86
C ARG A 21 5.67 9.42 5.40
N SER A 22 6.41 8.79 4.50
CA SER A 22 6.38 9.04 3.04
C SER A 22 5.34 8.22 2.29
N HIS A 23 4.78 7.18 2.92
CA HIS A 23 3.85 6.25 2.27
C HIS A 23 2.50 6.22 2.97
N GLY A 24 1.44 6.53 2.24
CA GLY A 24 0.06 6.45 2.71
C GLY A 24 -0.74 5.35 2.02
N CYS A 25 -1.70 4.78 2.75
CA CYS A 25 -2.71 3.89 2.19
C CYS A 25 -4.12 4.41 2.50
N LYS A 26 -4.90 4.76 1.46
CA LYS A 26 -6.26 5.27 1.61
C LYS A 26 -7.24 4.21 2.10
N ALA A 27 -7.05 2.96 1.69
CA ALA A 27 -7.95 1.86 2.05
C ALA A 27 -7.94 1.57 3.56
N TYR A 28 -6.78 1.69 4.21
CA TYR A 28 -6.62 1.49 5.65
C TYR A 28 -6.55 2.81 6.44
N GLY A 29 -6.43 3.96 5.77
CA GLY A 29 -6.42 5.28 6.42
C GLY A 29 -5.15 5.64 7.21
N PHE A 30 -4.02 4.94 7.01
CA PHE A 30 -2.78 5.22 7.73
C PHE A 30 -1.64 5.74 6.83
N LYS A 31 -0.62 6.31 7.47
CA LYS A 31 0.64 6.79 6.87
C LYS A 31 1.81 6.13 7.60
N SER A 32 2.82 5.70 6.87
CA SER A 32 3.99 4.96 7.37
C SER A 32 5.29 5.43 6.69
N PRO A 33 6.45 5.32 7.37
CA PRO A 33 7.76 5.43 6.72
C PRO A 33 8.05 4.32 5.72
N THR A 34 7.38 3.17 5.85
CA THR A 34 7.60 1.98 5.03
C THR A 34 6.40 1.69 4.15
N ILE A 35 6.57 0.77 3.19
CA ILE A 35 5.51 0.39 2.27
C ILE A 35 4.28 -0.15 3.04
N PRO A 36 3.05 0.29 2.71
CA PRO A 36 1.85 -0.09 3.45
C PRO A 36 1.59 -1.60 3.50
N SER A 37 1.94 -2.36 2.45
CA SER A 37 1.80 -3.83 2.46
C SER A 37 2.65 -4.49 3.54
N VAL A 38 3.84 -3.96 3.82
CA VAL A 38 4.72 -4.47 4.88
C VAL A 38 4.12 -4.20 6.25
N VAL A 39 3.56 -3.01 6.45
CA VAL A 39 2.88 -2.63 7.70
C VAL A 39 1.63 -3.49 7.92
N VAL A 40 0.82 -3.67 6.89
CA VAL A 40 -0.38 -4.52 6.94
C VAL A 40 0.01 -5.97 7.23
N LYS A 41 1.05 -6.49 6.58
CA LYS A 41 1.55 -7.84 6.85
C LYS A 41 2.08 -7.99 8.28
N SER A 42 2.80 -7.00 8.79
CA SER A 42 3.30 -7.01 10.16
C SER A 42 2.16 -6.94 11.19
N SER A 43 1.16 -6.08 10.96
CA SER A 43 0.04 -5.87 11.87
C SER A 43 -1.01 -6.99 11.81
N SER A 44 -1.41 -7.40 10.61
CA SER A 44 -2.48 -8.37 10.38
C SER A 44 -1.98 -9.80 10.17
N LYS A 45 -0.67 -10.03 10.06
CA LYS A 45 -0.04 -11.33 9.73
C LYS A 45 -0.54 -11.94 8.41
N MET A 46 -1.19 -11.13 7.59
CA MET A 46 -1.79 -11.50 6.31
C MET A 46 -1.39 -10.47 5.26
N ASP A 47 -1.31 -10.91 4.01
CA ASP A 47 -1.08 -10.02 2.89
C ASP A 47 -2.27 -9.06 2.68
N CYS A 48 -2.00 -7.92 2.01
CA CYS A 48 -2.95 -6.83 1.85
C CYS A 48 -4.19 -7.26 1.03
N LYS A 49 -5.32 -7.51 1.72
CA LYS A 49 -6.59 -7.91 1.08
C LYS A 49 -7.26 -6.77 0.31
N LEU A 50 -6.94 -5.52 0.64
CA LEU A 50 -7.47 -4.31 -0.03
C LEU A 50 -6.56 -3.83 -1.17
N TYR A 51 -5.68 -4.70 -1.69
CA TYR A 51 -4.86 -4.36 -2.83
C TYR A 51 -5.70 -4.32 -4.10
N TYR A 52 -5.71 -3.16 -4.77
CA TYR A 52 -6.39 -3.01 -6.05
C TYR A 52 -5.46 -2.33 -7.05
N LYS A 53 -5.10 -3.06 -8.10
CA LYS A 53 -4.14 -2.63 -9.11
C LYS A 53 -4.74 -1.50 -9.96
N LYS A 54 -3.95 -0.45 -10.22
CA LYS A 54 -4.33 0.64 -11.12
C LYS A 54 -4.65 0.05 -12.51
N PRO A 55 -5.80 0.37 -13.11
CA PRO A 55 -6.06 0.00 -14.49
C PRO A 55 -5.03 0.73 -15.36
N ASN A 56 -4.24 -0.04 -16.11
CA ASN A 56 -3.28 0.53 -17.05
C ASN A 56 -4.06 0.96 -18.29
N THR A 57 -4.57 2.18 -18.28
CA THR A 57 -5.11 2.80 -19.51
C THR A 57 -3.90 3.20 -20.34
N LYS A 58 -3.72 2.48 -21.46
CA LYS A 58 -2.76 2.81 -22.51
C LYS A 58 -3.05 4.18 -23.11
#